data_AF-A0A8C8EMB7-F1
#
_entry.id   AF-A0A8C8EMB7-F1
#
_cell.length_a   1.000
_cell.length_b   1.000
_cell.length_c   1.000
_cell.angle_alpha   90.00
_cell.angle_beta   90.00
_cell.angle_gamma   90.00
#
_symmetry.space_group_name_H-M   'P 1'
#
loop_
_entity.id
_entity.type
_entity.pdbx_description
1 polymer ?
#
loop_
_entity_poly.entity_id
_entity_poly.type
_entity_poly.pdbx_seq_one_letter_code
_entity_poly.pdbx_strand_id
1 'polypeptide(L)'
;VVHFQLISQPLGRNEVFGLLFRLTIFGAVTYFTIKWMVDAIDPTRKQKMEAQKQAEKLMKQIGVQNVKLSEYEMSIAAHLVDPLTMQITWSDIAGLDEVITELKDTVILPIQMRHLFKGSRLLQPPKGVLLYGPPGCGKTLIAKATAKDAGFRFINLQPSTLTDKWYGESQKLASAVFSLAVKLQPSIIFIDEIGKCLFYHYLSQMLYST
;
A
#
# COMPACT_ATOMS: atom_id res chain seq x y z
N VAL A 1 15.24 -36.87 55.44
CA VAL A 1 16.42 -36.30 56.17
C VAL A 1 17.72 -36.35 55.35
N VAL A 2 17.84 -37.14 54.28
CA VAL A 2 19.11 -37.25 53.50
C VAL A 2 19.19 -36.34 52.26
N HIS A 3 18.08 -35.76 51.80
CA HIS A 3 18.02 -35.04 50.52
C HIS A 3 18.44 -33.55 50.57
N PHE A 4 18.76 -33.01 51.76
CA PHE A 4 19.05 -31.58 51.97
C PHE A 4 20.53 -31.28 52.27
N GLN A 5 21.39 -32.29 52.42
CA GLN A 5 22.81 -32.12 52.81
C GLN A 5 23.80 -31.96 51.63
N LEU A 6 23.32 -31.93 50.38
CA LEU A 6 24.18 -31.79 49.19
C LEU A 6 24.48 -30.34 48.77
N ILE A 7 24.02 -29.34 49.54
CA ILE A 7 24.13 -27.91 49.18
C ILE A 7 25.25 -27.19 49.94
N SER A 8 25.87 -27.82 50.95
CA SER A 8 26.85 -27.16 51.83
C SER A 8 28.26 -27.75 51.70
N GLN A 9 28.82 -27.77 50.49
CA GLN A 9 30.28 -27.79 50.31
C GLN A 9 30.75 -26.40 49.87
N PRO A 10 31.82 -25.82 50.45
CA PRO A 10 32.32 -24.51 50.06
C PRO A 10 32.86 -24.60 48.63
N LEU A 11 32.08 -24.11 47.67
CA LEU A 11 32.46 -24.03 46.27
C LEU A 11 33.80 -23.28 46.16
N GLY A 12 34.83 -23.98 45.68
CA GLY A 12 36.14 -23.38 45.45
C GLY A 12 36.03 -22.25 44.44
N ARG A 13 36.81 -21.17 44.61
CA ARG A 13 36.77 -19.98 43.75
C ARG A 13 36.77 -20.31 42.25
N ASN A 14 37.52 -21.34 41.85
CA ASN A 14 37.63 -21.81 40.46
C ASN A 14 36.34 -22.50 39.94
N GLU A 15 35.60 -23.20 40.79
CA GLU A 15 34.32 -23.83 40.42
C GLU A 15 33.21 -22.79 40.27
N VAL A 16 33.20 -21.76 41.13
CA VAL A 16 32.26 -20.62 41.01
C VAL A 16 32.48 -19.87 39.70
N PHE A 17 33.74 -19.61 39.33
CA PHE A 17 34.06 -19.00 38.03
C PHE A 17 33.64 -19.88 36.84
N GLY A 18 33.83 -21.19 36.92
CA GLY A 18 33.37 -22.14 35.90
C GLY A 18 31.84 -22.18 35.76
N LEU A 19 31.11 -22.11 36.87
CA LEU A 19 29.63 -22.05 36.90
C LEU A 19 29.10 -20.76 36.28
N LEU A 20 29.69 -19.61 36.64
CA LEU A 20 29.36 -18.31 36.04
C LEU A 20 29.59 -18.31 34.53
N PHE A 21 30.71 -18.86 34.07
CA PHE A 21 31.02 -18.94 32.63
C PHE A 21 30.04 -19.87 31.88
N ARG A 22 29.62 -20.99 32.48
CA ARG A 22 28.61 -21.88 31.88
C ARG A 22 27.23 -21.21 31.81
N LEU A 23 26.83 -20.47 32.84
CA LEU A 23 25.55 -19.74 32.86
C LEU A 23 25.51 -18.61 31.82
N THR A 24 26.60 -17.88 31.64
CA THR A 24 26.67 -16.83 30.61
C THR A 24 26.65 -17.39 29.20
N ILE A 25 27.37 -18.48 28.93
CA ILE A 25 27.32 -19.18 27.64
C ILE A 25 25.90 -19.70 27.38
N PHE A 26 25.30 -20.39 28.35
CA PHE A 26 23.96 -20.96 28.17
C PHE A 26 22.91 -19.86 27.93
N GLY A 27 22.97 -18.76 28.68
CA GLY A 27 22.12 -17.59 28.48
C GLY A 27 22.30 -16.95 27.10
N ALA A 28 23.54 -16.79 26.65
CA ALA A 28 23.84 -16.25 25.32
C ALA A 28 23.34 -17.17 24.20
N VAL A 29 23.59 -18.47 24.28
CA VAL A 29 23.10 -19.47 23.32
C VAL A 29 21.58 -19.45 23.27
N THR A 30 20.91 -19.44 24.43
CA THR A 30 19.45 -19.41 24.53
C THR A 30 18.89 -18.14 23.87
N TYR A 31 19.48 -16.97 24.17
CA TYR A 31 19.09 -15.71 23.54
C TYR A 31 19.25 -15.75 22.01
N PHE A 32 20.38 -16.24 21.52
CA PHE A 32 20.62 -16.37 20.08
C PHE A 32 19.67 -17.35 19.41
N THR A 33 19.36 -18.48 20.05
CA THR A 33 18.39 -19.45 19.52
C THR A 33 16.99 -18.89 19.45
N ILE A 34 16.53 -18.16 20.49
CA ILE A 34 15.21 -17.53 20.50
C ILE A 34 15.15 -16.44 19.43
N LYS A 35 16.17 -15.59 19.34
CA LYS A 35 16.24 -14.54 18.33
C LYS A 35 16.22 -15.11 16.91
N TRP A 36 17.02 -16.14 16.64
CA TRP A 36 17.05 -16.83 15.35
C TRP A 36 15.69 -17.48 15.03
N MET A 37 15.02 -18.06 16.01
CA MET A 37 13.71 -18.66 15.85
C MET A 37 12.62 -17.60 15.57
N VAL A 38 12.65 -16.46 16.26
CA VAL A 38 11.75 -15.33 16.00
C VAL A 38 11.97 -14.77 14.59
N ASP A 39 13.23 -14.53 14.20
CA ASP A 39 13.58 -14.05 12.86
C ASP A 39 13.21 -15.07 11.76
N ALA A 40 13.19 -16.37 12.05
CA ALA A 40 12.82 -17.44 11.12
C ALA A 40 11.30 -17.63 10.98
N ILE A 41 10.55 -17.38 12.05
CA ILE A 41 9.10 -17.60 12.10
C ILE A 41 8.32 -16.41 11.56
N ASP A 42 8.82 -15.17 11.65
CA ASP A 42 8.10 -13.97 11.21
C ASP A 42 7.83 -13.97 9.68
N PRO A 43 6.63 -14.35 9.20
CA PRO A 43 6.34 -14.43 7.77
C PRO A 43 6.11 -13.03 7.17
N THR A 44 5.83 -12.06 8.03
CA THR A 44 5.54 -10.65 7.71
C THR A 44 6.76 -9.90 7.18
N ARG A 45 7.97 -10.19 7.70
CA ARG A 45 9.21 -9.52 7.29
C ARG A 45 9.60 -9.86 5.85
N LYS A 46 9.46 -11.14 5.47
CA LYS A 46 9.68 -11.60 4.08
C LYS A 46 8.67 -10.96 3.14
N GLN A 47 7.38 -10.97 3.48
CA GLN A 47 6.33 -10.31 2.68
C GLN A 47 6.59 -8.80 2.50
N LYS A 48 7.00 -8.09 3.56
CA LYS A 48 7.33 -6.67 3.49
C LYS A 48 8.53 -6.39 2.58
N MET A 49 9.58 -7.21 2.67
CA MET A 49 10.75 -7.11 1.80
C MET A 49 10.43 -7.39 0.33
N GLU A 50 9.58 -8.37 0.05
CA GLU A 50 9.13 -8.69 -1.31
C GLU A 50 8.29 -7.56 -1.91
N ALA A 51 7.33 -7.03 -1.15
CA ALA A 51 6.54 -5.88 -1.55
C ALA A 51 7.42 -4.65 -1.82
N GLN A 52 8.43 -4.39 -0.98
CA GLN A 52 9.40 -3.31 -1.20
C GLN A 52 10.24 -3.51 -2.46
N LYS A 53 10.73 -4.73 -2.72
CA LYS A 53 11.49 -5.04 -3.94
C LYS A 53 10.63 -4.91 -5.19
N GLN A 54 9.36 -5.34 -5.13
CA GLN A 54 8.41 -5.17 -6.24
C GLN A 54 8.13 -3.69 -6.51
N ALA A 55 7.84 -2.92 -5.46
CA ALA A 55 7.66 -1.48 -5.57
C ALA A 55 8.89 -0.79 -6.17
N GLU A 56 10.10 -1.15 -5.72
CA GLU A 56 11.34 -0.57 -6.27
C GLU A 56 11.55 -0.91 -7.75
N LYS A 57 11.26 -2.16 -8.16
CA LYS A 57 11.30 -2.57 -9.57
C LYS A 57 10.29 -1.79 -10.41
N LEU A 58 9.05 -1.68 -9.94
CA LEU A 58 8.01 -0.91 -10.61
C LEU A 58 8.41 0.55 -10.74
N MET A 59 8.95 1.17 -9.69
CA MET A 59 9.42 2.56 -9.72
C MET A 59 10.54 2.78 -10.75
N LYS A 60 11.48 1.83 -10.87
CA LYS A 60 12.53 1.87 -11.90
C LYS A 60 11.96 1.73 -13.31
N GLN A 61 11.00 0.83 -13.51
CA GLN A 61 10.34 0.62 -14.81
C GLN A 61 9.53 1.84 -15.25
N ILE A 62 8.88 2.50 -14.29
CA ILE A 62 8.00 3.64 -14.53
C ILE A 62 8.77 4.94 -14.81
N GLY A 63 10.11 4.93 -14.71
CA GLY A 63 10.98 6.06 -15.06
C GLY A 63 10.92 7.24 -14.09
N VAL A 64 10.34 7.06 -12.90
CA VAL A 64 10.24 8.09 -11.87
C VAL A 64 11.56 8.14 -11.09
N GLN A 65 12.47 9.01 -11.52
CA GLN A 65 13.78 9.16 -10.88
C GLN A 65 13.67 10.10 -9.66
N ASN A 66 14.38 9.77 -8.57
CA ASN A 66 14.56 10.59 -7.36
C ASN A 66 13.31 10.94 -6.52
N VAL A 67 12.27 10.11 -6.53
CA VAL A 67 11.15 10.30 -5.59
C VAL A 67 11.42 9.56 -4.28
N LYS A 68 11.67 10.31 -3.21
CA LYS A 68 11.76 9.76 -1.84
C LYS A 68 10.36 9.35 -1.38
N LEU A 69 10.17 8.04 -1.20
CA LEU A 69 8.91 7.48 -0.72
C LEU A 69 8.96 7.23 0.78
N SER A 70 7.84 7.47 1.46
CA SER A 70 7.65 7.02 2.84
C SER A 70 7.37 5.51 2.90
N GLU A 71 7.41 4.93 4.10
CA GLU A 71 7.07 3.52 4.32
C GLU A 71 5.64 3.19 3.85
N TYR A 72 4.68 4.06 4.15
CA TYR A 72 3.29 3.92 3.73
C TYR A 72 3.16 4.01 2.21
N GLU A 73 3.83 4.99 1.59
CA GLU A 73 3.82 5.17 0.13
C GLU A 73 4.44 3.96 -0.59
N MET A 74 5.52 3.37 -0.05
CA MET A 74 6.10 2.14 -0.59
C MET A 74 5.13 0.96 -0.51
N SER A 75 4.38 0.82 0.59
CA SER A 75 3.36 -0.22 0.69
C SER A 75 2.23 -0.02 -0.33
N ILE A 76 1.82 1.21 -0.60
CA ILE A 76 0.77 1.52 -1.58
C ILE A 76 1.29 1.36 -3.01
N ALA A 77 2.57 1.67 -3.24
CA ALA A 77 3.22 1.51 -4.55
C ALA A 77 3.20 0.06 -5.06
N ALA A 78 3.08 -0.94 -4.19
CA ALA A 78 2.87 -2.33 -4.60
C ALA A 78 1.53 -2.55 -5.33
N HIS A 79 0.55 -1.67 -5.14
CA HIS A 79 -0.76 -1.70 -5.80
C HIS A 79 -0.84 -0.78 -7.03
N LEU A 80 0.30 -0.21 -7.44
CA LEU A 80 0.42 0.59 -8.64
C LEU A 80 0.42 -0.31 -9.86
N VAL A 81 -0.41 0.02 -10.85
CA VAL A 81 -0.48 -0.67 -12.12
C VAL A 81 -0.09 0.30 -13.23
N ASP A 82 0.88 -0.11 -14.04
CA ASP A 82 1.34 0.63 -15.21
C ASP A 82 0.33 0.46 -16.35
N PRO A 83 -0.14 1.55 -17.00
CA PRO A 83 -1.03 1.47 -18.16
C PRO A 83 -0.53 0.54 -19.27
N LEU A 84 0.79 0.43 -19.48
CA LEU A 84 1.37 -0.46 -20.50
C LEU A 84 1.14 -1.95 -20.21
N THR A 85 0.99 -2.29 -18.93
CA THR A 85 0.76 -3.68 -18.49
C THR A 85 -0.73 -4.04 -18.44
N MET A 86 -1.63 -3.07 -18.57
CA MET A 86 -3.06 -3.31 -18.57
C MET A 86 -3.50 -3.92 -19.91
N GLN A 87 -4.21 -5.04 -19.85
CA GLN A 87 -4.70 -5.71 -21.06
C GLN A 87 -6.06 -5.18 -21.52
N ILE A 88 -6.88 -4.66 -20.61
CA ILE A 88 -8.28 -4.26 -20.86
C ILE A 88 -8.35 -2.90 -21.56
N THR A 89 -9.18 -2.80 -22.60
CA THR A 89 -9.51 -1.60 -23.40
C THR A 89 -11.02 -1.32 -23.38
N TRP A 90 -11.45 -0.16 -23.85
CA TRP A 90 -12.89 0.15 -23.96
C TRP A 90 -13.64 -0.79 -24.89
N SER A 91 -12.99 -1.31 -25.94
CA SER A 91 -13.59 -2.30 -26.84
C SER A 91 -13.92 -3.62 -26.15
N ASP A 92 -13.33 -3.90 -24.99
CA ASP A 92 -13.62 -5.10 -24.21
C ASP A 92 -14.87 -4.94 -23.31
N ILE A 93 -15.52 -3.77 -23.34
CA ILE A 93 -16.64 -3.42 -22.47
C ILE A 93 -17.88 -3.15 -23.33
N ALA A 94 -18.88 -4.02 -23.25
CA ALA A 94 -20.13 -3.89 -24.00
C ALA A 94 -21.21 -3.13 -23.21
N GLY A 95 -21.96 -2.26 -23.89
CA GLY A 95 -23.19 -1.65 -23.35
C GLY A 95 -22.98 -0.49 -22.37
N LEU A 96 -21.78 0.09 -22.33
CA LEU A 96 -21.44 1.24 -21.48
C LEU A 96 -20.91 2.44 -22.30
N ASP A 97 -21.23 2.50 -23.59
CA ASP A 97 -20.70 3.50 -24.53
C ASP A 97 -20.98 4.94 -24.11
N GLU A 98 -22.18 5.21 -23.56
CA GLU A 98 -22.55 6.52 -23.04
C GLU A 98 -21.68 6.92 -21.84
N VAL A 99 -21.48 5.99 -20.89
CA VAL A 99 -20.65 6.22 -19.69
C VAL A 99 -19.17 6.39 -20.06
N ILE A 100 -18.70 5.63 -21.05
CA ILE A 100 -17.33 5.76 -21.58
C ILE A 100 -17.14 7.16 -22.18
N THR A 101 -18.11 7.63 -22.97
CA THR A 101 -18.08 8.97 -23.58
C THR A 101 -18.09 10.06 -22.50
N GLU A 102 -18.95 9.94 -21.49
CA GLU A 102 -19.00 10.87 -20.37
C GLU A 102 -17.68 10.89 -19.58
N LEU A 103 -17.10 9.72 -19.28
CA LEU A 103 -15.80 9.64 -18.60
C LEU A 103 -14.68 10.27 -19.43
N LYS A 104 -14.68 10.07 -20.74
CA LYS A 104 -13.69 10.67 -21.64
C LYS A 104 -13.77 12.20 -21.58
N ASP A 105 -14.97 12.75 -21.69
CA ASP A 105 -15.17 14.19 -21.75
C ASP A 105 -14.94 14.88 -20.39
N THR A 106 -15.30 14.21 -19.30
CA THR A 106 -15.20 14.78 -17.95
C THR A 106 -13.86 14.54 -17.29
N VAL A 107 -13.20 13.39 -17.50
CA VAL A 107 -11.96 13.03 -16.81
C VAL A 107 -10.75 13.18 -17.72
N ILE A 108 -10.79 12.62 -18.93
CA ILE A 108 -9.61 12.52 -19.78
C ILE A 108 -9.31 13.87 -20.46
N LEU A 109 -10.31 14.47 -21.13
CA LEU A 109 -10.13 15.70 -21.90
C LEU A 109 -9.58 16.86 -21.05
N PRO A 110 -10.09 17.16 -19.85
CA PRO A 110 -9.59 18.31 -19.08
C PRO A 110 -8.15 18.12 -18.59
N ILE A 111 -7.69 16.87 -18.45
CA ILE A 111 -6.32 16.54 -18.04
C ILE A 111 -5.37 16.56 -19.25
N GLN A 112 -5.77 16.04 -20.40
CA GLN A 112 -4.95 16.07 -21.62
C GLN A 112 -4.85 17.48 -22.22
N MET A 113 -5.95 18.23 -22.20
CA MET A 113 -6.05 19.56 -22.79
C MET A 113 -5.99 20.68 -21.74
N ARG A 114 -5.19 20.51 -20.67
CA ARG A 114 -5.01 21.51 -19.60
C ARG A 114 -4.70 22.92 -20.12
N HIS A 115 -3.99 23.04 -21.25
CA HIS A 115 -3.61 24.32 -21.83
C HIS A 115 -4.79 25.11 -22.39
N LEU A 116 -5.85 24.45 -22.87
CA LEU A 116 -7.06 25.10 -23.39
C LEU A 116 -7.97 25.63 -22.28
N PHE A 117 -7.91 25.02 -21.09
CA PHE A 117 -8.83 25.32 -19.99
C PHE A 117 -8.22 26.15 -18.86
N LYS A 118 -6.97 26.62 -19.01
CA LYS A 118 -6.20 27.36 -17.97
C LYS A 118 -6.85 28.65 -17.43
N GLY A 119 -7.92 29.16 -18.07
CA GLY A 119 -8.68 30.33 -17.62
C GLY A 119 -10.19 30.10 -17.44
N SER A 120 -10.70 28.89 -17.72
CA SER A 120 -12.13 28.59 -17.60
C SER A 120 -12.42 27.97 -16.24
N ARG A 121 -13.15 28.69 -15.39
CA ARG A 121 -13.63 28.16 -14.10
C ARG A 121 -14.70 27.07 -14.27
N LEU A 122 -15.31 26.98 -15.46
CA LEU A 122 -16.39 26.06 -15.80
C LEU A 122 -15.89 24.68 -16.28
N LEU A 123 -14.65 24.59 -16.77
CA LEU A 123 -14.10 23.39 -17.42
C LEU A 123 -12.97 22.76 -16.60
N GLN A 124 -13.10 22.81 -15.28
CA GLN A 124 -12.16 22.14 -14.38
C GLN A 124 -12.47 20.64 -14.32
N PRO A 125 -11.46 19.76 -14.27
CA PRO A 125 -11.69 18.35 -14.04
C PRO A 125 -12.45 18.16 -12.72
N PRO A 126 -13.43 17.24 -12.67
CA PRO A 126 -14.13 16.93 -11.43
C PRO A 126 -13.13 16.41 -10.39
N LYS A 127 -13.37 16.73 -9.12
CA LYS A 127 -12.52 16.26 -8.01
C LYS A 127 -12.53 14.74 -7.85
N GLY A 128 -13.60 14.08 -8.30
CA GLY A 128 -13.75 12.63 -8.30
C GLY A 128 -14.96 12.21 -9.10
N VAL A 129 -14.97 10.96 -9.56
CA VAL A 129 -16.11 10.34 -10.25
C VAL A 129 -16.59 9.15 -9.43
N LEU A 130 -17.91 9.08 -9.22
CA LEU A 130 -18.54 7.97 -8.52
C LEU A 130 -19.26 7.07 -9.53
N LEU A 131 -18.75 5.85 -9.69
CA LEU A 131 -19.42 4.82 -10.48
C LEU A 131 -20.35 4.01 -9.57
N TYR A 132 -21.66 4.10 -9.80
CA TYR A 132 -22.67 3.38 -9.02
C TYR A 132 -23.42 2.35 -9.88
N GLY A 133 -24.05 1.37 -9.23
CA GLY A 133 -24.87 0.34 -9.89
C GLY A 133 -24.76 -1.02 -9.20
N PRO A 134 -25.52 -2.04 -9.64
CA PRO A 134 -25.46 -3.38 -9.05
C PRO A 134 -24.08 -4.04 -9.19
N PRO A 135 -23.74 -5.03 -8.35
CA PRO A 135 -22.51 -5.79 -8.52
C PRO A 135 -22.52 -6.50 -9.89
N GLY A 136 -21.35 -6.58 -10.54
CA GLY A 136 -21.21 -7.22 -11.85
C GLY A 136 -21.34 -6.29 -13.07
N CYS A 137 -21.71 -5.02 -12.91
CA CYS A 137 -21.82 -4.05 -14.04
C CYS A 137 -20.47 -3.51 -14.56
N GLY A 138 -19.35 -4.20 -14.33
CA GLY A 138 -18.06 -3.80 -14.92
C GLY A 138 -17.44 -2.49 -14.42
N LYS A 139 -17.87 -1.93 -13.28
CA LYS A 139 -17.32 -0.67 -12.71
C LYS A 139 -15.79 -0.66 -12.58
N THR A 140 -15.22 -1.76 -12.12
CA THR A 140 -13.76 -1.91 -12.00
C THR A 140 -13.09 -2.07 -13.36
N LEU A 141 -13.78 -2.69 -14.34
CA LEU A 141 -13.27 -2.87 -15.70
C LEU A 141 -13.21 -1.53 -16.45
N ILE A 142 -14.28 -0.74 -16.41
CA ILE A 142 -14.32 0.57 -17.06
C ILE A 142 -13.29 1.52 -16.46
N ALA A 143 -13.11 1.54 -15.13
CA ALA A 143 -12.08 2.36 -14.50
C ALA A 143 -10.65 2.00 -14.97
N LYS A 144 -10.35 0.70 -15.11
CA LYS A 144 -9.06 0.22 -15.63
C LYS A 144 -8.88 0.56 -17.11
N ALA A 145 -9.92 0.34 -17.92
CA ALA A 145 -9.89 0.67 -19.35
C ALA A 145 -9.65 2.16 -19.57
N THR A 146 -10.33 3.03 -18.81
CA THR A 146 -10.15 4.49 -18.85
C THR A 146 -8.73 4.88 -18.45
N ALA A 147 -8.13 4.24 -17.44
CA ALA A 147 -6.74 4.49 -17.08
C ALA A 147 -5.76 4.12 -18.19
N LYS A 148 -5.97 2.96 -18.84
CA LYS A 148 -5.16 2.52 -19.97
C LYS A 148 -5.28 3.47 -21.16
N ASP A 149 -6.50 3.81 -21.56
CA ASP A 149 -6.76 4.68 -22.72
C ASP A 149 -6.18 6.09 -22.52
N ALA A 150 -6.29 6.62 -21.30
CA ALA A 150 -5.70 7.91 -20.94
C ALA A 150 -4.16 7.86 -20.81
N GLY A 151 -3.56 6.66 -20.72
CA GLY A 151 -2.14 6.48 -20.41
C GLY A 151 -1.79 6.90 -18.98
N PHE A 152 -2.76 6.84 -18.06
CA PHE A 152 -2.58 7.24 -16.67
C PHE A 152 -2.22 6.05 -15.79
N ARG A 153 -1.38 6.30 -14.79
CA ARG A 153 -1.07 5.29 -13.77
C ARG A 153 -2.32 4.96 -12.96
N PHE A 154 -2.50 3.71 -12.58
CA PHE A 154 -3.68 3.30 -11.83
C PHE A 154 -3.28 2.78 -10.45
N ILE A 155 -3.84 3.38 -9.41
CA ILE A 155 -3.65 2.95 -8.03
C ILE A 155 -4.94 2.26 -7.59
N ASN A 156 -4.89 0.94 -7.45
CA ASN A 156 -6.04 0.17 -6.99
C ASN A 156 -6.07 0.12 -5.46
N LEU A 157 -6.97 0.86 -4.84
CA LEU A 157 -7.13 0.92 -3.39
C LEU A 157 -8.28 0.03 -2.95
N GLN A 158 -7.94 -1.06 -2.25
CA GLN A 158 -8.90 -1.94 -1.62
C GLN A 158 -8.93 -1.66 -0.11
N PRO A 159 -10.05 -1.12 0.44
CA PRO A 159 -10.17 -0.79 1.85
C PRO A 159 -9.79 -1.91 2.81
N SER A 160 -10.19 -3.16 2.50
CA SER A 160 -9.89 -4.34 3.29
C SER A 160 -8.38 -4.58 3.47
N THR A 161 -7.61 -4.40 2.40
CA THR A 161 -6.14 -4.60 2.44
C THR A 161 -5.44 -3.53 3.29
N LEU A 162 -6.03 -2.33 3.39
CA LEU A 162 -5.47 -1.24 4.18
C LEU A 162 -5.76 -1.38 5.67
N THR A 163 -6.99 -1.77 6.03
CA THR A 163 -7.40 -1.91 7.43
C THR A 163 -6.63 -3.00 8.15
N ASP A 164 -6.28 -4.07 7.44
CA ASP A 164 -5.57 -5.21 8.01
C ASP A 164 -4.09 -4.90 8.28
N LYS A 165 -3.44 -4.14 7.41
CA LYS A 165 -2.01 -3.82 7.52
C LYS A 165 -1.71 -2.66 8.47
N TRP A 166 -2.67 -1.76 8.69
CA TRP A 166 -2.45 -0.48 9.38
C TRP A 166 -3.65 -0.09 10.25
N TYR A 167 -3.99 -0.96 11.19
CA TYR A 167 -5.08 -0.74 12.12
C TYR A 167 -4.86 0.54 12.94
N GLY A 168 -5.83 1.47 12.92
CA GLY A 168 -5.77 2.73 13.65
C GLY A 168 -4.97 3.86 13.00
N GLU A 169 -4.36 3.65 11.82
CA GLU A 169 -3.57 4.66 11.11
C GLU A 169 -4.18 5.13 9.77
N SER A 170 -5.50 5.03 9.64
CA SER A 170 -6.22 5.31 8.40
C SER A 170 -5.96 6.72 7.84
N GLN A 171 -5.82 7.75 8.67
CA GLN A 171 -5.56 9.11 8.19
C GLN A 171 -4.18 9.26 7.53
N LYS A 172 -3.15 8.63 8.10
CA LYS A 172 -1.79 8.64 7.53
C LYS A 172 -1.76 7.91 6.20
N LEU A 173 -2.48 6.79 6.10
CA LEU A 173 -2.62 6.05 4.86
C LEU A 173 -3.33 6.85 3.78
N ALA A 174 -4.44 7.50 4.11
CA ALA A 174 -5.18 8.32 3.16
C ALA A 174 -4.26 9.41 2.57
N SER A 175 -3.56 10.12 3.46
CA SER A 175 -2.58 11.13 3.08
C SER A 175 -1.46 10.55 2.21
N ALA A 176 -0.95 9.37 2.53
CA ALA A 176 0.09 8.69 1.76
C ALA A 176 -0.38 8.29 0.35
N VAL A 177 -1.63 7.84 0.18
CA VAL A 177 -2.21 7.53 -1.14
C VAL A 177 -2.22 8.76 -2.03
N PHE A 178 -2.73 9.89 -1.51
CA PHE A 178 -2.77 11.13 -2.30
C PHE A 178 -1.37 11.71 -2.54
N SER A 179 -0.48 11.68 -1.55
CA SER A 179 0.91 12.11 -1.70
C SER A 179 1.62 11.30 -2.80
N LEU A 180 1.44 9.98 -2.80
CA LEU A 180 1.96 9.10 -3.85
C LEU A 180 1.36 9.44 -5.21
N ALA A 181 0.05 9.61 -5.31
CA ALA A 181 -0.62 9.96 -6.56
C ALA A 181 -0.11 11.29 -7.13
N VAL A 182 0.13 12.29 -6.29
CA VAL A 182 0.73 13.58 -6.70
C VAL A 182 2.13 13.39 -7.25
N LYS A 183 2.96 12.57 -6.60
CA LYS A 183 4.31 12.24 -7.06
C LYS A 183 4.33 11.46 -8.39
N LEU A 184 3.25 10.72 -8.67
CA LEU A 184 3.12 9.84 -9.83
C LEU A 184 2.22 10.41 -10.95
N GLN A 185 1.88 11.70 -10.90
CA GLN A 185 1.00 12.30 -11.89
C GLN A 185 1.52 12.08 -13.34
N PRO A 186 0.62 11.82 -14.30
CA PRO A 186 -0.83 11.67 -14.15
C PRO A 186 -1.24 10.28 -13.64
N SER A 187 -2.20 10.21 -12.71
CA SER A 187 -2.66 8.97 -12.10
C SER A 187 -4.15 8.99 -11.72
N ILE A 188 -4.80 7.83 -11.79
CA ILE A 188 -6.16 7.54 -11.31
C ILE A 188 -6.07 6.73 -10.02
N ILE A 189 -6.70 7.22 -8.96
CA ILE A 189 -6.92 6.44 -7.73
C ILE A 189 -8.30 5.80 -7.83
N PHE A 190 -8.35 4.47 -7.87
CA PHE A 190 -9.60 3.73 -7.83
C PHE A 190 -9.83 3.19 -6.43
N ILE A 191 -10.99 3.49 -5.85
CA ILE A 191 -11.38 3.02 -4.52
C ILE A 191 -12.57 2.08 -4.69
N ASP A 192 -12.33 0.79 -4.51
CA ASP A 192 -13.41 -0.20 -4.57
C ASP A 192 -14.22 -0.20 -3.27
N GLU A 193 -15.50 -0.53 -3.36
CA GLU A 193 -16.43 -0.60 -2.21
C GLU A 193 -16.41 0.62 -1.28
N ILE A 194 -16.28 1.84 -1.83
CA ILE A 194 -16.13 3.06 -1.03
C ILE A 194 -17.21 3.25 0.06
N GLY A 195 -18.43 2.74 -0.16
CA GLY A 195 -19.53 2.80 0.81
C GLY A 195 -19.32 1.98 2.09
N LYS A 196 -18.47 0.95 2.07
CA LYS A 196 -18.11 0.15 3.26
C LYS A 196 -16.82 0.63 3.94
N CYS A 197 -16.16 1.61 3.32
CA CYS A 197 -14.84 2.02 3.72
C CYS A 197 -14.88 2.94 4.95
N LEU A 198 -14.23 2.54 6.05
CA LEU A 198 -14.01 3.41 7.22
C LEU A 198 -13.25 4.70 6.87
N PHE A 199 -12.54 4.73 5.73
CA PHE A 199 -11.89 5.94 5.23
C PHE A 199 -12.86 6.99 4.67
N TYR A 200 -14.12 6.64 4.41
CA TYR A 200 -15.07 7.57 3.77
C TYR A 200 -15.18 8.90 4.53
N HIS A 201 -15.16 8.84 5.86
CA HIS A 201 -15.19 10.04 6.69
C HIS A 201 -13.98 10.95 6.46
N TYR A 202 -12.78 10.38 6.35
CA TYR A 202 -11.53 11.13 6.14
C TYR A 202 -11.35 11.58 4.69
N LEU A 203 -11.74 10.75 3.72
CA LEU A 203 -11.73 11.08 2.29
C LEU A 203 -12.69 12.25 2.00
N SER A 204 -13.88 12.20 2.58
CA SER A 204 -14.84 13.29 2.51
C SER A 204 -14.23 14.59 3.06
N GLN A 205 -13.66 14.57 4.27
CA GLN A 205 -12.99 15.75 4.83
C GLN A 205 -11.88 16.31 3.92
N MET A 206 -11.03 15.46 3.31
CA MET A 206 -9.98 15.94 2.41
C MET A 206 -10.52 16.51 1.08
N LEU A 207 -11.56 15.91 0.50
CA LEU A 207 -12.16 16.36 -0.75
C LEU A 207 -12.99 17.65 -0.59
N TYR A 208 -13.62 17.84 0.58
CA TYR A 208 -14.44 19.02 0.89
C TYR A 208 -13.68 20.16 1.59
N SER A 209 -12.47 19.94 2.10
CA SER A 209 -11.65 20.97 2.77
C SER A 209 -10.76 21.79 1.82
N THR A 210 -10.88 21.63 0.50
CA THR A 210 -10.15 22.37 -0.53
C THR A 210 -11.09 23.06 -1.52
#